data_AF-A0A4Y9T8W4-F1
#
_entry.id   AF-A0A4Y9T8W4-F1
#
_cell.length_a   1.000
_cell.length_b   1.000
_cell.length_c   1.000
_cell.angle_alpha   90.00
_cell.angle_beta   90.00
_cell.angle_gamma   90.00
#
_symmetry.space_group_name_H-M   'P 1'
#
loop_
_entity.id
_entity.type
_entity.pdbx_description
1 polymer ?
#
loop_
_entity_poly.entity_id
_entity_poly.type
_entity_poly.pdbx_seq_one_letter_code
_entity_poly.pdbx_strand_id
1 'polypeptide(L)'
;MKKYLAALSSTALISVAPFALATSSTDLTVTGVITPQACTPSLSGGGMVDNGKISAKDLNQDKETILPPQTLQMTIACDAPTLFALDSTDNKAGTSSNGWFGLG
;
A
#
# COMPACT_ATOMS: atom_id res chain seq x y z
N MET A 1 4.04 61.31 55.61
CA MET A 1 4.32 59.92 56.05
C MET A 1 3.24 58.91 55.66
N LYS A 2 1.93 59.23 55.72
CA LYS A 2 0.84 58.30 55.35
C LYS A 2 0.77 57.87 53.86
N LYS A 3 1.16 58.75 52.93
CA LYS A 3 1.13 58.48 51.47
C LYS A 3 2.22 57.49 51.00
N TYR A 4 3.35 57.44 51.71
CA TYR A 4 4.47 56.54 51.40
C TYR A 4 4.20 55.11 51.88
N LEU A 5 3.48 54.97 53.01
CA LEU A 5 3.07 53.67 53.53
C LEU A 5 2.06 52.99 52.58
N ALA A 6 1.14 53.76 51.99
CA ALA A 6 0.21 53.24 50.98
C ALA A 6 0.96 52.75 49.72
N ALA A 7 1.94 53.54 49.24
CA ALA A 7 2.74 53.17 48.07
C ALA A 7 3.61 51.92 48.31
N LEU A 8 4.18 51.77 49.52
CA LEU A 8 5.01 50.61 49.89
C LEU A 8 4.15 49.33 50.02
N SER A 9 2.95 49.43 50.60
CA SER A 9 2.02 48.30 50.68
C SER A 9 1.53 47.83 49.31
N SER A 10 1.32 48.76 48.36
CA SER A 10 0.92 48.40 47.00
C SER A 10 1.99 47.64 46.22
N THR A 11 3.28 47.96 46.43
CA THR A 11 4.39 47.23 45.76
C THR A 11 4.60 45.84 46.35
N ALA A 12 4.41 45.68 47.66
CA ALA A 12 4.51 44.39 48.33
C ALA A 12 3.43 43.41 47.83
N LEU A 13 2.20 43.87 47.59
CA LEU A 13 1.11 43.03 47.10
C LEU A 13 1.34 42.48 45.68
N ILE A 14 2.06 43.21 44.83
CA ILE A 14 2.38 42.77 43.45
C ILE A 14 3.44 41.66 43.45
N SER A 15 4.35 41.63 44.44
CA SER A 15 5.38 40.60 44.57
C SER A 15 4.88 39.25 45.10
N VAL A 16 3.65 39.19 45.63
CA VAL A 16 3.03 37.97 46.20
C VAL A 16 1.99 37.38 45.24
N ALA A 17 1.74 38.01 44.09
CA ALA A 17 0.90 37.42 43.06
C ALA A 17 1.57 36.13 42.55
N PRO A 18 0.95 34.94 42.71
CA PRO A 18 1.53 33.72 42.17
C PRO A 18 1.61 33.87 40.65
N PHE A 19 2.83 33.87 40.12
CA PHE A 19 3.04 33.76 38.69
C PHE A 19 2.41 32.43 38.25
N ALA A 20 1.24 32.48 37.62
CA ALA A 20 0.64 31.31 37.00
C ALA A 20 1.49 30.94 35.79
N LEU A 21 2.58 30.20 36.03
CA LEU A 21 3.41 29.64 34.99
C LEU A 21 2.62 28.52 34.33
N ALA A 22 1.95 28.85 33.23
CA ALA A 22 1.28 27.87 32.39
C ALA A 22 2.34 27.07 31.62
N THR A 23 2.91 26.06 32.26
CA THR A 23 3.69 25.01 31.57
C THR A 23 2.81 23.77 31.39
N SER A 24 1.73 23.92 30.64
CA SER A 24 0.88 22.78 30.28
C SER A 24 1.30 22.23 28.92
N SER A 25 2.41 21.50 28.88
CA SER A 25 2.71 20.61 27.75
C SER A 25 2.61 19.17 28.24
N THR A 26 1.54 18.49 27.83
CA THR A 26 1.41 17.04 27.97
C THR A 26 1.92 16.39 26.70
N ASP A 27 2.96 15.56 26.80
CA ASP A 27 3.46 14.79 25.66
C ASP A 27 2.49 13.66 25.33
N LEU A 28 1.82 13.76 24.18
CA LEU A 28 0.99 12.69 23.64
C LEU A 28 1.81 11.89 22.63
N THR A 29 2.23 10.69 23.03
CA THR A 29 2.88 9.76 22.11
C THR A 29 1.81 8.87 21.48
N VAL A 30 1.53 9.07 20.19
CA VAL A 30 0.65 8.20 19.41
C VAL A 30 1.50 7.15 18.70
N THR A 31 1.40 5.91 19.16
CA THR A 31 1.96 4.74 18.48
C THR A 31 0.84 3.96 17.81
N GLY A 32 1.01 3.68 16.52
CA GLY A 32 0.13 2.83 15.74
C GLY A 32 0.92 2.08 14.68
N VAL A 33 0.46 0.88 14.35
CA VAL A 33 0.99 0.10 13.22
C VAL A 33 -0.01 0.23 12.08
N ILE A 34 0.45 0.71 10.92
CA ILE A 34 -0.31 0.61 9.69
C ILE A 34 -0.09 -0.81 9.15
N THR A 35 -1.10 -1.67 9.27
CA THR A 35 -1.11 -2.95 8.56
C THR A 35 -1.80 -2.72 7.22
N PRO A 36 -1.06 -2.65 6.09
CA PRO A 36 -1.71 -2.62 4.79
C PRO A 36 -2.53 -3.90 4.61
N GLN A 37 -3.70 -3.77 3.99
CA GLN A 37 -4.51 -4.92 3.60
C GLN A 37 -3.65 -5.78 2.66
N ALA A 38 -3.22 -6.95 3.14
CA ALA A 38 -2.42 -7.86 2.34
C ALA A 38 -3.38 -8.78 1.58
N CYS A 39 -3.21 -8.84 0.26
CA CYS A 39 -3.84 -9.84 -0.57
C CYS A 39 -2.74 -10.77 -1.09
N THR A 40 -2.94 -12.08 -0.96
CA THR A 40 -2.04 -13.10 -1.50
C THR A 40 -2.69 -13.72 -2.73
N PRO A 41 -2.20 -13.43 -3.95
CA PRO A 41 -2.65 -14.12 -5.16
C PRO A 41 -2.02 -15.52 -5.22
N SER A 42 -2.79 -16.46 -5.75
CA SER A 42 -2.32 -17.81 -6.08
C SER A 42 -2.97 -18.27 -7.38
N LEU A 43 -2.22 -19.05 -8.15
CA LEU A 43 -2.68 -19.68 -9.38
C LEU A 43 -2.62 -21.20 -9.23
N SER A 44 -3.63 -21.89 -9.74
CA SER A 44 -3.62 -23.36 -9.84
C SER A 44 -2.37 -23.83 -10.57
N GLY A 45 -1.80 -24.97 -10.16
CA GLY A 45 -0.60 -25.52 -10.79
C GLY A 45 0.64 -24.61 -10.69
N GLY A 46 0.66 -23.65 -9.76
CA GLY A 46 1.75 -22.70 -9.61
C GLY A 46 1.82 -21.64 -10.70
N GLY A 47 0.75 -21.46 -11.49
CA GLY A 47 0.72 -20.53 -12.63
C GLY A 47 1.45 -21.04 -13.86
N MET A 48 1.84 -22.32 -13.88
CA MET A 48 2.49 -22.92 -15.04
C MET A 48 1.46 -23.54 -15.98
N VAL A 49 1.54 -23.15 -17.26
CA VAL A 49 0.80 -23.81 -18.35
C VAL A 49 1.82 -24.54 -19.21
N ASP A 50 1.84 -25.87 -19.13
CA ASP A 50 2.69 -26.71 -19.97
C ASP A 50 1.95 -27.07 -21.27
N ASN A 51 2.41 -26.51 -22.38
CA ASN A 51 1.89 -26.84 -23.71
C ASN A 51 2.57 -28.08 -24.33
N GLY A 52 3.48 -28.72 -23.59
CA GLY A 52 4.29 -29.83 -24.05
C GLY A 52 5.30 -29.44 -25.12
N LYS A 53 5.80 -30.45 -25.85
CA LYS A 53 6.74 -30.26 -26.95
C LYS A 53 5.98 -30.09 -28.26
N ILE A 54 6.07 -28.90 -28.85
CA ILE A 54 5.48 -28.59 -30.14
C ILE A 54 6.60 -28.59 -31.20
N SER A 55 6.43 -29.34 -32.29
CA SER A 55 7.41 -29.34 -33.38
C SER A 55 7.20 -28.13 -34.29
N ALA A 56 8.27 -27.55 -34.82
CA ALA A 56 8.18 -26.42 -35.75
C ALA A 56 7.34 -26.72 -37.00
N LYS A 57 7.28 -28.00 -37.43
CA LYS A 57 6.43 -28.42 -38.55
C LYS A 57 4.92 -28.39 -38.24
N ASP A 58 4.57 -28.43 -36.95
CA ASP A 58 3.19 -28.42 -36.48
C ASP A 58 2.70 -26.96 -36.24
N LEU A 59 3.59 -25.98 -36.42
CA LEU A 59 3.29 -24.55 -36.35
C LEU A 59 2.95 -24.02 -37.75
N ASN A 60 1.98 -23.10 -37.81
CA ASN A 60 1.73 -22.31 -39.01
C ASN A 60 2.87 -21.32 -39.25
N GLN A 61 3.31 -21.16 -40.51
CA GLN A 61 4.40 -20.24 -40.87
C GLN A 61 3.92 -18.78 -41.02
N ASP A 62 2.73 -18.61 -41.58
CA ASP A 62 2.24 -17.27 -42.00
C ASP A 62 1.16 -16.70 -41.08
N LYS A 63 0.73 -17.46 -40.08
CA LYS A 63 -0.33 -17.07 -39.14
C LYS A 63 -0.09 -17.64 -37.76
N GLU A 64 -0.80 -17.11 -36.77
CA GLU A 64 -0.79 -17.62 -35.40
C GLU A 64 -1.21 -19.09 -35.34
N THR A 65 -0.55 -19.87 -34.48
CA THR A 65 -0.98 -21.23 -34.15
C THR A 65 -1.74 -21.19 -32.85
N ILE A 66 -3.06 -21.41 -32.92
CA ILE A 66 -3.91 -21.44 -31.73
C ILE A 66 -3.67 -22.76 -30.99
N LEU A 67 -3.16 -22.66 -29.78
CA LEU A 67 -2.98 -23.80 -28.89
C LEU A 67 -4.30 -24.13 -28.16
N PRO A 68 -4.47 -25.37 -27.69
CA PRO A 68 -5.64 -25.73 -26.90
C PRO A 68 -5.77 -24.81 -25.68
N PRO A 69 -6.97 -24.26 -25.40
CA PRO A 69 -7.17 -23.36 -24.28
C PRO A 69 -6.87 -24.06 -22.96
N GLN A 70 -6.14 -23.37 -22.08
CA GLN A 70 -5.79 -23.83 -20.75
C GLN A 70 -6.41 -22.88 -19.73
N THR A 71 -7.17 -23.43 -18.79
CA THR A 71 -7.84 -22.65 -17.75
C THR A 71 -7.03 -22.74 -16.47
N LEU A 72 -6.55 -21.60 -15.98
CA LEU A 72 -5.96 -21.47 -14.66
C LEU A 72 -6.98 -20.85 -13.70
N GLN A 73 -7.12 -21.45 -12.52
CA GLN A 73 -7.89 -20.84 -11.44
C GLN A 73 -6.99 -19.88 -10.68
N MET A 74 -7.41 -18.61 -10.61
CA MET A 74 -6.77 -17.61 -9.77
C MET A 74 -7.59 -17.40 -8.50
N THR A 75 -6.90 -17.44 -7.35
CA THR A 75 -7.48 -17.16 -6.03
C THR A 75 -6.74 -15.99 -5.41
N ILE A 76 -7.50 -15.00 -4.93
CA ILE A 76 -6.96 -13.84 -4.21
C ILE A 76 -7.52 -13.89 -2.79
N ALA A 77 -6.65 -14.18 -1.82
CA ALA A 77 -7.00 -14.21 -0.41
C ALA A 77 -6.58 -12.89 0.24
N CYS A 78 -7.54 -12.13 0.78
CA CYS A 78 -7.29 -10.86 1.47
C CYS A 78 -7.82 -10.93 2.90
N ASP A 79 -7.19 -10.20 3.82
CA ASP A 79 -7.59 -10.15 5.24
C ASP A 79 -8.91 -9.36 5.48
N ALA A 80 -9.35 -8.58 4.51
CA ALA A 80 -10.64 -7.88 4.51
C ALA A 80 -11.16 -7.66 3.08
N PRO A 81 -12.47 -7.33 2.90
CA PRO A 81 -13.03 -6.97 1.60
C PRO A 81 -12.24 -5.82 0.95
N THR A 82 -11.63 -6.09 -0.20
CA THR A 82 -10.70 -5.18 -0.88
C THR A 82 -10.99 -5.15 -2.37
N LEU A 83 -10.91 -3.96 -2.98
CA LEU A 83 -10.97 -3.81 -4.43
C LEU A 83 -9.61 -4.15 -5.05
N PHE A 84 -9.62 -4.95 -6.11
CA PHE A 84 -8.42 -5.27 -6.87
C PHE A 84 -8.70 -5.16 -8.37
N ALA A 85 -7.64 -4.97 -9.14
CA ALA A 85 -7.64 -5.05 -10.59
C ALA A 85 -6.54 -6.01 -11.03
N LEU A 86 -6.71 -6.59 -12.21
CA LEU A 86 -5.72 -7.47 -12.83
C LEU A 86 -5.13 -6.75 -14.02
N ASP A 87 -3.81 -6.70 -14.05
CA ASP A 87 -3.03 -6.25 -15.18
C ASP A 87 -2.00 -7.33 -15.48
N SER A 88 -1.92 -7.71 -16.75
CA SER A 88 -1.09 -8.83 -17.20
C SER A 88 -0.06 -8.31 -18.19
N THR A 89 1.19 -8.65 -17.94
CA THR A 89 2.34 -8.17 -18.71
C THR A 89 3.02 -9.36 -19.37
N ASP A 90 3.28 -9.26 -20.68
CA ASP A 90 4.09 -10.24 -21.40
C ASP A 90 5.55 -10.15 -20.92
N ASN A 91 6.19 -11.30 -20.71
CA ASN A 91 7.62 -11.33 -20.35
C ASN A 91 8.52 -10.88 -21.50
N LYS A 92 8.01 -10.87 -22.74
CA LYS A 92 8.75 -10.40 -23.91
C LYS A 92 7.95 -9.38 -24.71
N ALA A 93 8.44 -8.15 -24.73
CA ALA A 93 7.82 -7.11 -25.53
C ALA A 93 7.87 -7.46 -27.03
N GLY A 94 6.75 -7.24 -27.73
CA GLY A 94 6.64 -7.43 -29.17
C GLY A 94 6.36 -8.87 -29.64
N THR A 95 6.13 -9.82 -28.71
CA THR A 95 5.72 -11.19 -29.05
C THR A 95 4.21 -11.41 -28.98
N SER A 96 3.47 -10.42 -28.50
CA SER A 96 2.02 -10.44 -28.40
C SER A 96 1.34 -10.38 -29.78
N SER A 97 0.52 -11.36 -30.10
CA SER A 97 -0.52 -11.36 -31.14
C SER A 97 -1.81 -10.66 -30.71
N ASN A 98 -2.39 -9.65 -31.38
CA ASN A 98 -3.81 -9.25 -31.21
C ASN A 98 -4.39 -9.17 -29.77
N GLY A 99 -3.62 -8.71 -28.77
CA GLY A 99 -4.05 -8.65 -27.36
C GLY A 99 -3.85 -9.94 -26.54
N TRP A 100 -3.15 -10.92 -27.09
CA TRP A 100 -2.73 -12.18 -26.47
C TRP A 100 -1.25 -12.14 -26.07
N PHE A 101 -0.88 -12.96 -25.09
CA PHE A 101 0.52 -13.15 -24.69
C PHE A 101 1.24 -14.09 -25.66
N GLY A 102 2.46 -13.73 -26.05
CA GLY A 102 3.36 -14.62 -26.78
C GLY A 102 4.04 -15.62 -25.85
N LEU A 103 4.52 -16.73 -26.40
CA LEU A 103 5.31 -17.71 -25.65
C LEU A 103 6.83 -17.39 -25.64
N GLY A 104 7.22 -16.19 -26.10
CA GLY A 104 8.61 -15.73 -26.24
C GLY A 104 9.06 -15.53 -27.68
#